data_AF-A0A833ZB66-F1
#
_entry.id   AF-A0A833ZB66-F1
#
_cell.length_a   1.000
_cell.length_b   1.000
_cell.length_c   1.000
_cell.angle_alpha   90.00
_cell.angle_beta   90.00
_cell.angle_gamma   90.00
#
_symmetry.space_group_name_H-M   'P 1'
#
loop_
_entity.id
_entity.type
_entity.pdbx_description
1 polymer ?
#
loop_
_entity_poly.entity_id
_entity_poly.type
_entity_poly.pdbx_seq_one_letter_code
_entity_poly.pdbx_strand_id
1 'polypeptide(L)'
;MRVANEESEHSQASIVFPPAGASEDNGLPHTSTRTQLPQSMKIMHEIMYKLEVLYVLCVLLMGRQRNQVHRMIAEFKLIPGLNNLFDKLIWRKHSASALVLHGHNQNCDCSPDITLKIQFLRLLQSFSDHHENKYLLLNNQELNELSAISLKANIPEVEAVLNTDRSLVCDGKRGLLTRLLQVMKKEPAESSFRFWQARAVESFLRGTTSYADQMFLLKRGLLEHILYCIVDSECKSRDVLQSYFDLLGELMKFNVDAFKRFNKYINTDAKFQVFLKQVNSSLVDSNMLVRCVTLSLDRFENQVDMKVAEVLSECRLLAYISQVPTQMSFLFRLINIIHVQTLTQENVSCLNTSLVILMLARRKERLPLYLRLLQRMEHSKKYPGFLLNNFHNLLRFWQQHYLHKDKDSTCLENSSCISFSYWKETVSILLDPDRQSPSALVSYIEEPYMDIDRDFTEE
;
A
#
# COMPACT_ATOMS: atom_id res chain seq x y z
N MET A 1 -40.48 62.34 10.56
CA MET A 1 -41.09 62.76 11.83
C MET A 1 -39.94 63.27 12.70
N ARG A 2 -39.86 64.59 12.90
CA ARG A 2 -39.01 65.26 13.92
C ARG A 2 -39.44 64.75 15.31
N VAL A 3 -38.63 64.72 16.36
CA VAL A 3 -38.16 65.81 17.25
C VAL A 3 -37.31 65.08 18.33
N ALA A 4 -36.02 65.37 18.55
CA ALA A 4 -35.36 66.46 19.29
C ALA A 4 -35.28 66.30 20.83
N ASN A 5 -34.08 66.58 21.37
CA ASN A 5 -33.74 67.44 22.52
C ASN A 5 -32.19 67.39 22.66
N GLU A 6 -31.43 68.48 22.40
CA GLU A 6 -31.07 69.61 23.29
C GLU A 6 -30.16 69.13 24.46
N GLU A 7 -28.97 69.68 24.74
CA GLU A 7 -28.62 71.09 24.99
C GLU A 7 -27.07 71.30 25.17
N SER A 8 -26.52 72.43 24.69
CA SER A 8 -25.51 73.38 25.28
C SER A 8 -24.23 72.94 26.05
N GLU A 9 -23.14 73.69 26.25
CA GLU A 9 -22.42 74.84 25.67
C GLU A 9 -21.05 74.94 26.42
N HIS A 10 -20.00 75.41 25.72
CA HIS A 10 -18.76 76.11 26.12
C HIS A 10 -18.31 76.24 27.60
N SER A 11 -17.01 75.96 27.86
CA SER A 11 -15.96 76.95 28.23
C SER A 11 -14.76 76.31 28.97
N GLN A 12 -13.52 76.58 28.54
CA GLN A 12 -12.57 77.43 29.28
C GLN A 12 -11.16 77.47 28.64
N ALA A 13 -10.54 78.63 28.84
CA ALA A 13 -9.40 79.17 28.14
C ALA A 13 -8.05 78.99 28.87
N SER A 14 -6.99 78.85 28.07
CA SER A 14 -5.71 79.59 28.09
C SER A 14 -4.82 79.63 29.35
N ILE A 15 -3.56 79.20 29.21
CA ILE A 15 -2.35 79.95 29.63
C ILE A 15 -1.20 79.70 28.61
N VAL A 16 -0.56 80.79 28.17
CA VAL A 16 0.51 80.93 27.15
C VAL A 16 1.85 81.19 27.85
N PHE A 17 3.01 80.78 27.30
CA PHE A 17 4.24 81.63 27.20
C PHE A 17 5.19 81.12 26.06
N PRO A 18 6.00 81.99 25.40
CA PRO A 18 6.43 81.87 24.00
C PRO A 18 7.98 81.73 23.81
N PRO A 19 8.62 82.18 22.69
CA PRO A 19 9.20 81.34 21.63
C PRO A 19 10.74 81.47 21.52
N ALA A 20 11.41 80.65 20.69
CA ALA A 20 12.71 81.02 20.10
C ALA A 20 13.12 80.16 18.90
N GLY A 21 13.50 80.83 17.81
CA GLY A 21 14.72 80.49 17.08
C GLY A 21 14.59 79.56 15.88
N ALA A 22 14.63 80.16 14.69
CA ALA A 22 15.02 79.50 13.44
C ALA A 22 16.45 78.94 13.53
N SER A 23 16.70 77.78 12.91
CA SER A 23 18.00 77.36 12.39
C SER A 23 17.80 76.24 11.37
N GLU A 24 18.30 76.48 10.16
CA GLU A 24 18.35 75.53 9.06
C GLU A 24 19.32 74.37 9.34
N ASP A 25 19.11 73.30 8.56
CA ASP A 25 20.09 72.33 8.08
C ASP A 25 20.50 71.16 9.01
N ASN A 26 20.04 69.96 8.65
CA ASN A 26 20.94 68.87 8.29
C ASN A 26 20.16 67.65 7.79
N GLY A 27 20.48 67.21 6.57
CA GLY A 27 19.92 66.03 5.94
C GLY A 27 20.23 64.74 6.71
N LEU A 28 19.23 63.85 6.73
CA LEU A 28 19.38 62.43 7.04
C LEU A 28 18.63 61.62 5.97
N PRO A 29 19.27 60.63 5.33
CA PRO A 29 18.62 59.82 4.32
C PRO A 29 17.66 58.83 5.00
N HIS A 30 16.36 58.95 4.71
CA HIS A 30 15.40 57.88 4.95
C HIS A 30 15.75 56.67 4.07
N THR A 31 16.65 55.82 4.56
CA THR A 31 16.75 54.45 4.07
C THR A 31 15.71 53.63 4.81
N SER A 32 14.58 53.36 4.15
CA SER A 32 13.66 52.32 4.60
C SER A 32 14.40 50.98 4.47
N THR A 33 15.03 50.52 5.54
CA THR A 33 15.53 49.15 5.66
C THR A 33 14.33 48.21 5.71
N ARG A 34 13.82 47.87 4.51
CA ARG A 34 12.88 46.76 4.33
C ARG A 34 13.64 45.53 4.81
N THR A 35 13.34 45.06 6.01
CA THR A 35 13.92 43.84 6.60
C THR A 35 13.56 42.68 5.68
N GLN A 36 14.46 42.37 4.75
CA GLN A 36 14.29 41.22 3.86
C GLN A 36 14.33 39.97 4.73
N LEU A 37 13.25 39.19 4.70
CA LEU A 37 13.23 37.85 5.30
C LEU A 37 14.49 37.08 4.87
N PRO A 38 15.23 36.47 5.82
CA PRO A 38 16.39 35.65 5.50
C PRO A 38 16.07 34.65 4.39
N GLN A 39 16.97 34.46 3.43
CA GLN A 39 16.76 33.55 2.29
C GLN A 39 16.41 32.13 2.75
N SER A 40 16.95 31.70 3.89
CA SER A 40 16.62 30.43 4.55
C SER A 40 15.14 30.35 4.97
N MET A 41 14.58 31.42 5.52
CA MET A 41 13.15 31.47 5.88
C MET A 41 12.25 31.43 4.65
N LYS A 42 12.64 32.07 3.55
CA LYS A 42 11.88 32.00 2.28
C LYS A 42 11.86 30.58 1.72
N ILE A 43 13.01 29.90 1.69
CA ILE A 43 13.12 28.50 1.23
C ILE A 43 12.29 27.59 2.12
N MET A 44 12.37 27.75 3.44
CA MET A 44 11.59 26.95 4.39
C MET A 44 10.08 27.15 4.19
N HIS A 45 9.62 28.39 4.04
CA HIS A 45 8.22 28.70 3.78
C HIS A 45 7.73 28.09 2.45
N GLU A 46 8.56 28.14 1.41
CA GLU A 46 8.27 27.52 0.12
C GLU A 46 8.14 25.98 0.21
N ILE A 47 9.00 25.33 1.00
CA ILE A 47 8.92 23.87 1.25
C ILE A 47 7.64 23.54 2.04
N MET A 48 7.32 24.30 3.08
CA MET A 48 6.11 24.10 3.89
C MET A 48 4.83 24.30 3.08
N TYR A 49 4.76 25.36 2.28
CA TYR A 49 3.61 25.58 1.40
C TYR A 49 3.39 24.42 0.43
N LYS A 50 4.47 23.92 -0.20
CA LYS A 50 4.39 22.74 -1.08
C LYS A 50 3.98 21.49 -0.32
N LEU A 51 4.47 21.31 0.90
CA LEU A 51 4.10 20.20 1.76
C LEU A 51 2.58 20.17 2.01
N GLU A 52 2.02 21.32 2.38
CA GLU A 52 0.58 21.48 2.63
C GLU A 52 -0.24 21.22 1.37
N VAL A 53 0.19 21.74 0.22
CA VAL A 53 -0.47 21.48 -1.06
C VAL A 53 -0.48 19.99 -1.40
N LEU A 54 0.67 19.30 -1.28
CA LEU A 54 0.74 17.85 -1.52
C LEU A 54 -0.15 17.07 -0.54
N TYR A 55 -0.18 17.47 0.72
CA TYR A 55 -1.02 16.84 1.74
C TYR A 55 -2.51 16.98 1.41
N VAL A 56 -2.99 18.20 1.09
CA VAL A 56 -4.38 18.45 0.71
C VAL A 56 -4.76 17.61 -0.52
N LEU A 57 -3.90 17.55 -1.53
CA LEU A 57 -4.14 16.71 -2.70
C LEU A 57 -4.26 15.23 -2.37
N CYS A 58 -3.45 14.71 -1.44
CA CYS A 58 -3.57 13.33 -0.96
C CYS A 58 -4.95 13.06 -0.33
N VAL A 59 -5.39 13.96 0.57
CA VAL A 59 -6.70 13.84 1.23
C VAL A 59 -7.83 13.85 0.21
N LEU A 60 -7.77 14.75 -0.78
CA LEU A 60 -8.76 14.85 -1.85
C LEU A 60 -8.79 13.61 -2.74
N LEU A 61 -7.63 13.03 -3.05
CA LEU A 61 -7.50 11.78 -3.81
C LEU A 61 -8.05 10.55 -3.07
N MET A 62 -8.15 10.59 -1.75
CA MET A 62 -8.78 9.53 -0.95
C MET A 62 -10.28 9.81 -0.66
N GLY A 63 -10.78 10.98 -1.06
CA GLY A 63 -12.14 11.43 -0.79
C GLY A 63 -13.19 10.93 -1.79
N ARG A 64 -14.45 11.32 -1.57
CA ARG A 64 -15.59 10.94 -2.43
C ARG A 64 -15.48 11.49 -3.86
N GLN A 65 -14.81 12.63 -4.05
CA GLN A 65 -14.62 13.28 -5.35
C GLN A 65 -13.32 12.89 -6.05
N ARG A 66 -12.70 11.77 -5.66
CA ARG A 66 -11.43 11.28 -6.19
C ARG A 66 -11.30 11.34 -7.71
N ASN A 67 -12.33 10.90 -8.46
CA ASN A 67 -12.27 10.89 -9.92
C ASN A 67 -12.25 12.30 -10.53
N GLN A 68 -12.93 13.27 -9.92
CA GLN A 68 -12.84 14.67 -10.33
C GLN A 68 -11.45 15.25 -10.05
N VAL A 69 -10.90 14.96 -8.87
CA VAL A 69 -9.54 15.38 -8.48
C VAL A 69 -8.50 14.81 -9.45
N HIS A 70 -8.66 13.56 -9.84
CA HIS A 70 -7.83 12.90 -10.86
C HIS A 70 -7.85 13.60 -12.21
N ARG A 71 -9.05 13.97 -12.70
CA ARG A 71 -9.18 14.75 -13.94
C ARG A 71 -8.47 16.09 -13.84
N MET A 72 -8.70 16.84 -12.76
CA MET A 72 -8.05 18.13 -12.56
C MET A 72 -6.53 18.01 -12.48
N ILE A 73 -5.99 17.04 -11.71
CA ILE A 73 -4.54 16.79 -11.61
C ILE A 73 -3.92 16.51 -12.99
N ALA A 74 -4.61 15.76 -13.84
CA ALA A 74 -4.18 15.47 -15.20
C ALA A 74 -4.22 16.73 -16.09
N GLU A 75 -5.34 17.46 -16.09
CA GLU A 75 -5.53 18.71 -16.87
C GLU A 75 -4.48 19.78 -16.51
N PHE A 76 -4.16 19.93 -15.22
CA PHE A 76 -3.12 20.87 -14.75
C PHE A 76 -1.69 20.34 -14.92
N LYS A 77 -1.49 19.17 -15.53
CA LYS A 77 -0.18 18.54 -15.78
C LYS A 77 0.71 18.46 -14.54
N LEU A 78 0.11 18.20 -13.37
CA LEU A 78 0.85 18.14 -12.11
C LEU A 78 1.89 17.01 -12.14
N ILE A 79 1.53 15.83 -12.65
CA ILE A 79 2.44 14.67 -12.68
C ILE A 79 3.68 14.91 -13.55
N PRO A 80 3.56 15.37 -14.81
CA PRO A 80 4.73 15.80 -15.59
C PRO A 80 5.54 16.92 -14.91
N GLY A 81 4.87 17.87 -14.28
CA GLY A 81 5.52 18.93 -13.50
C GLY A 81 6.37 18.39 -12.34
N LEU A 82 5.82 17.45 -11.56
CA LEU A 82 6.53 16.77 -10.48
C LEU A 82 7.71 15.94 -11.01
N ASN A 83 7.56 15.30 -12.18
CA ASN A 83 8.69 14.65 -12.84
C ASN A 83 9.81 15.66 -13.14
N ASN A 84 9.51 16.81 -13.72
CA ASN A 84 10.51 17.84 -14.02
C ASN A 84 11.20 18.41 -12.77
N LEU A 85 10.51 18.43 -11.64
CA LEU A 85 11.03 18.91 -10.34
C LEU A 85 11.76 17.82 -9.53
N PHE A 86 11.71 16.56 -9.93
CA PHE A 86 12.16 15.43 -9.10
C PHE A 86 13.60 15.57 -8.61
N ASP A 87 14.60 15.79 -9.47
CA ASP A 87 16.01 15.94 -9.01
C ASP A 87 16.33 17.32 -8.42
N LYS A 88 15.52 18.34 -8.74
CA LYS A 88 15.78 19.73 -8.37
C LYS A 88 15.24 20.07 -6.98
N LEU A 89 14.14 19.44 -6.60
CA LEU A 89 13.36 19.78 -5.42
C LEU A 89 13.11 18.56 -4.53
N ILE A 90 12.65 17.45 -5.12
CA ILE A 90 12.11 16.32 -4.35
C ILE A 90 13.25 15.43 -3.84
N TRP A 91 14.10 14.96 -4.76
CA TRP A 91 15.25 14.09 -4.49
C TRP A 91 16.58 14.83 -4.63
N ARG A 92 16.59 16.10 -4.21
CA ARG A 92 17.77 16.97 -4.28
C ARG A 92 18.96 16.34 -3.57
N LYS A 93 20.08 16.18 -4.30
CA LYS A 93 21.36 15.83 -3.69
C LYS A 93 21.84 17.03 -2.87
N HIS A 94 22.05 16.81 -1.58
CA HIS A 94 22.59 17.85 -0.71
C HIS A 94 24.07 18.00 -1.07
N SER A 95 24.42 19.05 -1.81
CA SER A 95 25.80 19.55 -1.83
C SER A 95 26.10 20.09 -0.43
N ALA A 96 27.18 19.62 0.18
CA ALA A 96 27.58 19.80 1.59
C ALA A 96 27.66 21.27 2.12
N SER A 97 27.29 22.26 1.31
CA SER A 97 27.47 23.69 1.58
C SER A 97 26.15 24.48 1.73
N ALA A 98 24.97 23.89 1.55
CA ALA A 98 23.79 24.74 1.27
C ALA A 98 22.96 25.19 2.49
N LEU A 99 22.83 24.45 3.60
CA LEU A 99 21.94 24.84 4.72
C LEU A 99 22.22 23.98 5.97
N VAL A 100 23.46 23.98 6.48
CA VAL A 100 23.71 23.45 7.82
C VAL A 100 23.23 24.49 8.83
N LEU A 101 21.97 24.40 9.25
CA LEU A 101 21.58 24.90 10.57
C LEU A 101 22.40 24.11 11.59
N HIS A 102 23.44 24.75 12.14
CA HIS A 102 24.26 24.18 13.21
C HIS A 102 23.34 23.71 14.35
N GLY A 103 23.29 22.39 14.59
CA GLY A 103 22.69 21.82 15.80
C GLY A 103 21.69 20.67 15.62
N HIS A 104 21.32 20.26 14.39
CA HIS A 104 20.47 19.08 14.20
C HIS A 104 21.20 17.97 13.46
N ASN A 105 21.22 16.78 14.06
CA ASN A 105 21.71 15.55 13.45
C ASN A 105 21.19 15.45 12.01
N GLN A 106 22.09 15.17 11.06
CA GLN A 106 21.80 15.10 9.62
C GLN A 106 20.74 14.04 9.23
N ASN A 107 20.22 13.30 10.21
CA ASN A 107 19.24 12.22 10.10
C ASN A 107 17.99 12.41 11.01
N CYS A 108 17.66 13.63 11.47
CA CYS A 108 16.35 13.83 12.14
C CYS A 108 15.26 13.72 11.07
N ASP A 109 14.35 12.75 11.19
CA ASP A 109 13.13 12.60 10.37
C ASP A 109 12.21 13.85 10.36
N CYS A 110 12.58 14.84 11.16
CA CYS A 110 11.93 16.10 11.48
C CYS A 110 12.24 17.22 10.47
N SER A 111 13.14 16.98 9.51
CA SER A 111 13.51 17.99 8.50
C SER A 111 12.36 18.22 7.49
N PRO A 112 12.03 19.48 7.16
CA PRO A 112 11.09 19.83 6.10
C PRO A 112 11.33 19.08 4.77
N ASP A 113 12.58 18.84 4.40
CA ASP A 113 12.94 18.10 3.17
C ASP A 113 12.55 16.61 3.23
N ILE A 114 12.67 15.99 4.41
CA ILE A 114 12.26 14.59 4.62
C ILE A 114 10.74 14.49 4.55
N THR A 115 10.03 15.38 5.24
CA THR A 115 8.56 15.41 5.21
C THR A 115 8.04 15.65 3.79
N LEU A 116 8.69 16.53 3.01
CA LEU A 116 8.33 16.76 1.60
C LEU A 116 8.46 15.50 0.75
N LYS A 117 9.56 14.73 0.91
CA LYS A 117 9.75 13.45 0.22
C LYS A 117 8.69 12.43 0.62
N ILE A 118 8.37 12.31 1.91
CA ILE A 118 7.32 11.39 2.39
C ILE A 118 5.97 11.77 1.81
N GLN A 119 5.59 13.06 1.84
CA GLN A 119 4.31 13.50 1.29
C GLN A 119 4.25 13.36 -0.24
N PHE A 120 5.37 13.55 -0.94
CA PHE A 120 5.45 13.23 -2.36
C PHE A 120 5.18 11.74 -2.63
N LEU A 121 5.78 10.83 -1.86
CA LEU A 121 5.54 9.39 -2.01
C LEU A 121 4.09 9.02 -1.69
N ARG A 122 3.49 9.64 -0.65
CA ARG A 122 2.06 9.48 -0.33
C ARG A 122 1.15 9.99 -1.44
N LEU A 123 1.54 11.07 -2.12
CA LEU A 123 0.81 11.55 -3.29
C LEU A 123 0.85 10.53 -4.42
N LEU A 124 2.03 9.99 -4.75
CA LEU A 124 2.16 8.95 -5.77
C LEU A 124 1.36 7.70 -5.42
N GLN A 125 1.38 7.31 -4.15
CA GLN A 125 0.58 6.21 -3.63
C GLN A 125 -0.92 6.45 -3.85
N SER A 126 -1.42 7.59 -3.39
CA SER A 126 -2.84 7.94 -3.45
C SER A 126 -3.33 8.18 -4.88
N PHE A 127 -2.45 8.68 -5.75
CA PHE A 127 -2.71 8.88 -7.16
C PHE A 127 -2.84 7.54 -7.89
N SER A 128 -1.97 6.57 -7.64
CA SER A 128 -1.95 5.33 -8.43
C SER A 128 -2.97 4.28 -7.97
N ASP A 129 -3.30 4.22 -6.68
CA ASP A 129 -4.05 3.12 -6.07
C ASP A 129 -5.40 2.85 -6.77
N HIS A 130 -5.54 1.75 -7.50
CA HIS A 130 -6.79 1.39 -8.21
C HIS A 130 -7.32 2.47 -9.18
N HIS A 131 -6.44 3.24 -9.86
CA HIS A 131 -6.88 4.26 -10.81
C HIS A 131 -6.07 4.23 -12.12
N GLU A 132 -6.75 4.46 -13.26
CA GLU A 132 -6.18 4.36 -14.61
C GLU A 132 -5.13 5.45 -14.91
N ASN A 133 -5.33 6.65 -14.36
CA ASN A 133 -4.35 7.75 -14.48
C ASN A 133 -2.94 7.42 -13.91
N LYS A 134 -2.75 6.28 -13.25
CA LYS A 134 -1.42 5.78 -12.87
C LYS A 134 -0.43 5.77 -14.05
N TYR A 135 -0.90 5.58 -15.28
CA TYR A 135 -0.07 5.58 -16.48
C TYR A 135 0.50 6.98 -16.84
N LEU A 136 -0.05 8.07 -16.28
CA LEU A 136 0.54 9.42 -16.41
C LEU A 136 1.91 9.54 -15.72
N LEU A 137 2.24 8.60 -14.82
CA LEU A 137 3.57 8.49 -14.22
C LEU A 137 4.65 8.02 -15.20
N LEU A 138 4.27 7.54 -16.38
CA LEU A 138 5.18 7.05 -17.41
C LEU A 138 5.45 8.15 -18.44
N ASN A 139 6.48 7.98 -19.26
CA ASN A 139 6.65 8.78 -20.48
C ASN A 139 6.17 8.02 -21.73
N ASN A 140 6.17 8.69 -22.89
CA ASN A 140 5.74 8.09 -24.15
C ASN A 140 6.49 6.82 -24.54
N GLN A 141 7.79 6.75 -24.27
CA GLN A 141 8.60 5.57 -24.58
C GLN A 141 8.24 4.38 -23.68
N GLU A 142 7.94 4.65 -22.40
CA GLU A 142 7.55 3.66 -21.41
C GLU A 142 6.13 3.12 -21.66
N LEU A 143 5.20 3.97 -22.12
CA LEU A 143 3.89 3.49 -22.59
C LEU A 143 4.02 2.57 -23.79
N ASN A 144 4.86 2.93 -24.77
CA ASN A 144 5.14 2.06 -25.91
C ASN A 144 5.79 0.73 -25.49
N GLU A 145 6.58 0.74 -24.40
CA GLU A 145 7.14 -0.48 -23.83
C GLU A 145 6.04 -1.40 -23.27
N LEU A 146 5.01 -0.85 -22.61
CA LEU A 146 3.86 -1.62 -22.14
C LEU A 146 3.12 -2.27 -23.31
N SER A 147 2.82 -1.50 -24.37
CA SER A 147 2.19 -2.03 -25.60
C SER A 147 3.03 -3.16 -26.21
N ALA A 148 4.35 -2.96 -26.29
CA ALA A 148 5.28 -3.97 -26.83
C ALA A 148 5.37 -5.23 -25.95
N ILE A 149 5.22 -5.11 -24.64
CA ILE A 149 5.15 -6.27 -23.73
C ILE A 149 3.89 -7.07 -24.01
N SER A 150 2.73 -6.43 -24.09
CA SER A 150 1.44 -7.08 -24.38
C SER A 150 1.48 -7.82 -25.72
N LEU A 151 1.98 -7.14 -26.77
CA LEU A 151 2.15 -7.72 -28.11
C LEU A 151 3.06 -8.96 -28.07
N LYS A 152 4.22 -8.87 -27.40
CA LYS A 152 5.17 -9.98 -27.30
C LYS A 152 4.59 -11.18 -26.54
N ALA A 153 3.75 -10.93 -25.54
CA ALA A 153 3.10 -11.97 -24.75
C ALA A 153 1.82 -12.52 -25.41
N ASN A 154 1.41 -11.97 -26.55
CA ASN A 154 0.16 -12.31 -27.24
C ASN A 154 -1.06 -12.17 -26.32
N ILE A 155 -1.12 -11.08 -25.56
CA ILE A 155 -2.24 -10.73 -24.69
C ILE A 155 -2.86 -9.40 -25.14
N PRO A 156 -4.17 -9.17 -24.88
CA PRO A 156 -4.79 -7.89 -25.14
C PRO A 156 -4.05 -6.75 -24.43
N GLU A 157 -3.92 -5.62 -25.12
CA GLU A 157 -3.39 -4.42 -24.49
C GLU A 157 -4.37 -3.89 -23.45
N VAL A 158 -3.82 -3.33 -22.36
CA VAL A 158 -4.64 -2.76 -21.30
C VAL A 158 -5.35 -1.51 -21.82
N GLU A 159 -6.68 -1.50 -21.76
CA GLU A 159 -7.51 -0.41 -22.29
C GLU A 159 -7.10 0.97 -21.76
N ALA A 160 -6.83 1.07 -20.46
CA ALA A 160 -6.35 2.29 -19.83
C ALA A 160 -5.00 2.79 -20.40
N VAL A 161 -4.12 1.91 -20.89
CA VAL A 161 -2.87 2.30 -21.57
C VAL A 161 -3.19 2.90 -22.94
N LEU A 162 -4.08 2.26 -23.71
CA LEU A 162 -4.53 2.76 -25.02
C LEU A 162 -5.20 4.13 -24.93
N ASN A 163 -6.04 4.30 -23.90
CA ASN A 163 -6.83 5.50 -23.68
C ASN A 163 -6.06 6.63 -22.97
N THR A 164 -4.79 6.40 -22.59
CA THR A 164 -3.97 7.43 -21.93
C THR A 164 -3.63 8.55 -22.92
N ASP A 165 -4.01 9.79 -22.58
CA ASP A 165 -3.62 10.97 -23.35
C ASP A 165 -2.11 11.23 -23.24
N ARG A 166 -1.42 10.97 -24.35
CA ARG A 166 0.03 11.11 -24.52
C ARG A 166 0.56 12.54 -24.37
N SER A 167 -0.31 13.54 -24.35
CA SER A 167 0.05 14.94 -24.10
C SER A 167 0.12 15.31 -22.60
N LEU A 168 -0.37 14.41 -21.72
CA LEU A 168 -0.45 14.59 -20.27
C LEU A 168 0.55 13.71 -19.49
N VAL A 169 1.33 12.88 -20.18
CA VAL A 169 2.31 11.95 -19.60
C VAL A 169 3.61 12.67 -19.27
N CYS A 170 4.48 12.03 -18.49
CA CYS A 170 5.78 12.59 -18.14
C CYS A 170 6.67 12.85 -19.36
N ASP A 171 7.40 13.97 -19.34
CA ASP A 171 8.41 14.30 -20.35
C ASP A 171 9.79 13.69 -20.03
N GLY A 172 10.69 13.79 -21.01
CA GLY A 172 12.10 13.45 -20.85
C GLY A 172 12.41 11.95 -20.97
N LYS A 173 13.63 11.57 -20.53
CA LYS A 173 14.17 10.21 -20.76
C LYS A 173 13.50 9.12 -19.91
N ARG A 174 12.86 9.50 -18.80
CA ARG A 174 12.27 8.56 -17.82
C ARG A 174 11.02 9.19 -17.21
N GLY A 175 9.95 8.42 -17.11
CA GLY A 175 8.80 8.77 -16.31
C GLY A 175 9.10 8.72 -14.82
N LEU A 176 8.16 9.26 -14.05
CA LEU A 176 8.25 9.40 -12.61
C LEU A 176 8.36 8.04 -11.90
N LEU A 177 7.65 7.01 -12.38
CA LEU A 177 7.73 5.66 -11.82
C LEU A 177 9.14 5.07 -11.97
N THR A 178 9.75 5.17 -13.16
CA THR A 178 11.11 4.67 -13.39
C THR A 178 12.14 5.41 -12.54
N ARG A 179 11.94 6.71 -12.28
CA ARG A 179 12.81 7.48 -11.40
C ARG A 179 12.65 7.10 -9.93
N LEU A 180 11.42 6.84 -9.50
CA LEU A 180 11.14 6.31 -8.17
C LEU A 180 11.88 4.98 -7.92
N LEU A 181 11.84 4.06 -8.89
CA LEU A 181 12.58 2.79 -8.81
C LEU A 181 14.10 2.99 -8.70
N GLN A 182 14.64 4.03 -9.35
CA GLN A 182 16.08 4.31 -9.31
C GLN A 182 16.55 4.85 -7.97
N VAL A 183 15.73 5.66 -7.31
CA VAL A 183 16.05 6.13 -5.95
C VAL A 183 15.84 5.03 -4.93
N MET A 184 14.78 4.22 -5.08
CA MET A 184 14.50 3.07 -4.23
C MET A 184 15.67 2.08 -4.19
N LYS A 185 16.26 1.76 -5.34
CA LYS A 185 17.42 0.86 -5.43
C LYS A 185 18.69 1.38 -4.77
N LYS A 186 18.80 2.69 -4.57
CA LYS A 186 19.95 3.37 -3.96
C LYS A 186 19.71 3.76 -2.50
N GLU A 187 18.49 3.59 -2.02
CA GLU A 187 18.09 3.97 -0.68
C GLU A 187 18.86 3.11 0.35
N PRO A 188 19.41 3.66 1.45
CA PRO A 188 20.05 2.87 2.50
C PRO A 188 19.10 1.87 3.16
N ALA A 189 19.60 0.74 3.66
CA ALA A 189 18.77 -0.32 4.27
C ALA A 189 17.95 0.16 5.48
N GLU A 190 18.53 1.05 6.29
CA GLU A 190 17.92 1.62 7.51
C GLU A 190 16.97 2.79 7.24
N SER A 191 16.78 3.18 5.97
CA SER A 191 16.01 4.37 5.63
C SER A 191 14.50 4.12 5.75
N SER A 192 13.82 4.99 6.48
CA SER A 192 12.35 5.04 6.59
C SER A 192 11.65 5.29 5.25
N PHE A 193 12.36 5.84 4.24
CA PHE A 193 11.80 6.05 2.90
C PHE A 193 11.47 4.74 2.18
N ARG A 194 12.13 3.63 2.53
CA ARG A 194 11.90 2.34 1.87
C ARG A 194 10.45 1.89 1.96
N PHE A 195 9.84 2.09 3.13
CA PHE A 195 8.42 1.82 3.36
C PHE A 195 7.53 2.59 2.38
N TRP A 196 7.70 3.92 2.33
CA TRP A 196 6.88 4.78 1.47
C TRP A 196 7.14 4.56 -0.02
N GLN A 197 8.39 4.27 -0.40
CA GLN A 197 8.75 3.93 -1.78
C GLN A 197 8.09 2.61 -2.22
N ALA A 198 8.14 1.58 -1.37
CA ALA A 198 7.49 0.30 -1.65
C ALA A 198 5.97 0.47 -1.83
N ARG A 199 5.31 1.19 -0.92
CA ARG A 199 3.85 1.48 -0.99
C ARG A 199 3.47 2.28 -2.24
N ALA A 200 4.28 3.26 -2.64
CA ALA A 200 4.05 4.04 -3.85
C ALA A 200 4.16 3.16 -5.11
N VAL A 201 5.16 2.27 -5.20
CA VAL A 201 5.30 1.35 -6.34
C VAL A 201 4.20 0.28 -6.33
N GLU A 202 3.85 -0.24 -5.17
CA GLU A 202 2.79 -1.24 -5.00
C GLU A 202 1.45 -0.68 -5.46
N SER A 203 1.14 0.57 -5.11
CA SER A 203 -0.11 1.23 -5.52
C SER A 203 -0.27 1.33 -7.04
N PHE A 204 0.84 1.38 -7.81
CA PHE A 204 0.82 1.32 -9.27
C PHE A 204 0.40 -0.07 -9.79
N LEU A 205 0.72 -1.14 -9.06
CA LEU A 205 0.33 -2.50 -9.43
C LEU A 205 -1.09 -2.87 -9.00
N ARG A 206 -1.65 -2.17 -8.01
CA ARG A 206 -3.03 -2.39 -7.52
C ARG A 206 -4.09 -2.06 -8.58
N GLY A 207 -5.26 -2.66 -8.42
CA GLY A 207 -6.33 -2.68 -9.41
C GLY A 207 -6.39 -4.00 -10.16
N THR A 208 -6.85 -3.97 -11.41
CA THR A 208 -6.84 -5.14 -12.29
C THR A 208 -5.39 -5.58 -12.54
N THR A 209 -5.11 -6.87 -12.29
CA THR A 209 -3.74 -7.41 -12.45
C THR A 209 -3.31 -7.33 -13.92
N SER A 210 -2.20 -6.63 -14.18
CA SER A 210 -1.66 -6.42 -15.52
C SER A 210 -0.30 -7.11 -15.65
N TYR A 211 -0.21 -8.10 -16.54
CA TYR A 211 1.05 -8.75 -16.88
C TYR A 211 2.06 -7.74 -17.45
N ALA A 212 1.59 -6.77 -18.26
CA ALA A 212 2.44 -5.74 -18.83
C ALA A 212 3.08 -4.84 -17.76
N ASP A 213 2.31 -4.41 -16.77
CA ASP A 213 2.78 -3.57 -15.66
C ASP A 213 3.83 -4.32 -14.81
N GLN A 214 3.54 -5.58 -14.47
CA GLN A 214 4.47 -6.43 -13.72
C GLN A 214 5.77 -6.61 -14.51
N MET A 215 5.70 -6.98 -15.79
CA MET A 215 6.87 -7.18 -16.64
C MET A 215 7.69 -5.91 -16.84
N PHE A 216 7.05 -4.74 -16.92
CA PHE A 216 7.73 -3.45 -17.00
C PHE A 216 8.61 -3.21 -15.76
N LEU A 217 8.10 -3.54 -14.57
CA LEU A 217 8.85 -3.44 -13.31
C LEU A 217 9.90 -4.55 -13.15
N LEU A 218 9.61 -5.78 -13.60
CA LEU A 218 10.56 -6.89 -13.62
C LEU A 218 11.76 -6.61 -14.53
N LYS A 219 11.54 -6.03 -15.72
CA LYS A 219 12.62 -5.59 -16.62
C LYS A 219 13.51 -4.51 -15.99
N ARG A 220 12.95 -3.72 -15.07
CA ARG A 220 13.67 -2.74 -14.27
C ARG A 220 14.32 -3.34 -13.02
N GLY A 221 14.27 -4.65 -12.83
CA GLY A 221 14.95 -5.38 -11.75
C GLY A 221 14.37 -5.12 -10.36
N LEU A 222 13.05 -4.89 -10.27
CA LEU A 222 12.38 -4.63 -9.00
C LEU A 222 12.34 -5.88 -8.11
N LEU A 223 12.03 -7.05 -8.68
CA LEU A 223 11.92 -8.30 -7.93
C LEU A 223 13.24 -8.66 -7.24
N GLU A 224 14.35 -8.59 -7.98
CA GLU A 224 15.68 -8.91 -7.45
C GLU A 224 16.08 -7.94 -6.33
N HIS A 225 15.65 -6.68 -6.42
CA HIS A 225 15.87 -5.70 -5.35
C HIS A 225 15.05 -6.01 -4.10
N ILE A 226 13.77 -6.35 -4.24
CA ILE A 226 12.91 -6.71 -3.10
C ILE A 226 13.45 -7.95 -2.40
N LEU A 227 13.83 -8.99 -3.16
CA LEU A 227 14.39 -10.22 -2.60
C LEU A 227 15.75 -9.98 -1.92
N TYR A 228 16.59 -9.11 -2.48
CA TYR A 228 17.80 -8.66 -1.79
C TYR A 228 17.47 -8.06 -0.42
N CYS A 229 16.46 -7.20 -0.35
CA CYS A 229 16.06 -6.58 0.90
C CYS A 229 15.51 -7.58 1.93
N ILE A 230 14.70 -8.56 1.49
CA ILE A 230 14.12 -9.56 2.39
C ILE A 230 15.17 -10.59 2.85
N VAL A 231 16.08 -11.00 1.96
CA VAL A 231 16.93 -12.19 2.18
C VAL A 231 18.38 -11.83 2.51
N ASP A 232 18.96 -10.90 1.76
CA ASP A 232 20.40 -10.62 1.80
C ASP A 232 20.74 -9.34 2.60
N SER A 233 19.76 -8.48 2.90
CA SER A 233 19.97 -7.26 3.66
C SER A 233 19.60 -7.43 5.14
N GLU A 234 20.27 -6.69 6.03
CA GLU A 234 19.91 -6.61 7.45
C GLU A 234 18.65 -5.75 7.72
N CYS A 235 17.66 -5.77 6.83
CA CYS A 235 16.43 -5.00 7.03
C CYS A 235 15.70 -5.51 8.30
N LYS A 236 15.76 -4.70 9.36
CA LYS A 236 15.15 -5.02 10.67
C LYS A 236 13.78 -4.36 10.85
N SER A 237 13.41 -3.41 10.00
CA SER A 237 12.14 -2.71 10.10
C SER A 237 10.98 -3.60 9.64
N ARG A 238 10.08 -3.88 10.58
CA ARG A 238 8.85 -4.66 10.35
C ARG A 238 7.97 -4.03 9.27
N ASP A 239 7.75 -2.73 9.33
CA ASP A 239 6.90 -2.00 8.37
C ASP A 239 7.49 -2.07 6.95
N VAL A 240 8.82 -1.95 6.83
CA VAL A 240 9.51 -2.07 5.54
C VAL A 240 9.35 -3.49 4.99
N LEU A 241 9.57 -4.52 5.81
CA LEU A 241 9.38 -5.92 5.40
C LEU A 241 7.93 -6.19 4.97
N GLN A 242 6.94 -5.71 5.71
CA GLN A 242 5.53 -5.80 5.33
C GLN A 242 5.30 -5.20 3.94
N SER A 243 5.74 -3.95 3.72
CA SER A 243 5.57 -3.26 2.45
C SER A 243 6.26 -3.99 1.28
N TYR A 244 7.37 -4.69 1.55
CA TYR A 244 8.03 -5.53 0.55
C TYR A 244 7.29 -6.83 0.27
N PHE A 245 6.67 -7.45 1.26
CA PHE A 245 5.80 -8.62 1.02
C PHE A 245 4.56 -8.25 0.21
N ASP A 246 3.91 -7.12 0.52
CA ASP A 246 2.76 -6.62 -0.24
C ASP A 246 3.15 -6.31 -1.69
N LEU A 247 4.25 -5.57 -1.89
CA LEU A 247 4.77 -5.26 -3.22
C LEU A 247 5.19 -6.51 -4.00
N LEU A 248 5.86 -7.46 -3.35
CA LEU A 248 6.25 -8.72 -3.98
C LEU A 248 5.02 -9.54 -4.39
N GLY A 249 3.98 -9.56 -3.55
CA GLY A 249 2.70 -10.18 -3.85
C GLY A 249 2.10 -9.60 -5.12
N GLU A 250 1.90 -8.28 -5.21
CA GLU A 250 1.34 -7.65 -6.40
C GLU A 250 2.21 -7.84 -7.65
N LEU A 251 3.54 -7.85 -7.50
CA LEU A 251 4.47 -8.04 -8.62
C LEU A 251 4.45 -9.46 -9.19
N MET A 252 4.23 -10.47 -8.34
CA MET A 252 4.29 -11.89 -8.73
C MET A 252 2.93 -12.50 -9.08
N LYS A 253 1.84 -11.92 -8.59
CA LYS A 253 0.48 -12.48 -8.71
C LYS A 253 0.15 -12.88 -10.15
N PHE A 254 -0.12 -14.17 -10.35
CA PHE A 254 -0.46 -14.79 -11.63
C PHE A 254 0.61 -14.69 -12.74
N ASN A 255 1.85 -14.34 -12.41
CA ASN A 255 2.90 -14.08 -13.40
C ASN A 255 3.99 -15.16 -13.40
N VAL A 256 3.93 -16.07 -14.38
CA VAL A 256 4.86 -17.19 -14.55
C VAL A 256 6.32 -16.71 -14.62
N ASP A 257 6.59 -15.63 -15.35
CA ASP A 257 7.96 -15.08 -15.50
C ASP A 257 8.49 -14.50 -14.18
N ALA A 258 7.62 -13.92 -13.35
CA ALA A 258 7.98 -13.46 -12.01
C ALA A 258 8.41 -14.63 -11.11
N PHE A 259 7.67 -15.75 -11.15
CA PHE A 259 8.04 -16.96 -10.39
C PHE A 259 9.33 -17.61 -10.90
N LYS A 260 9.58 -17.61 -12.22
CA LYS A 260 10.89 -18.03 -12.79
C LYS A 260 12.03 -17.19 -12.24
N ARG A 261 11.88 -15.86 -12.23
CA ARG A 261 12.89 -14.94 -11.71
C ARG A 261 13.09 -15.07 -10.20
N PHE A 262 12.01 -15.23 -9.44
CA PHE A 262 12.06 -15.55 -8.01
C PHE A 262 12.92 -16.80 -7.77
N ASN A 263 12.64 -17.88 -8.48
CA ASN A 263 13.35 -19.14 -8.31
C ASN A 263 14.85 -19.00 -8.66
N LYS A 264 15.16 -18.24 -9.72
CA LYS A 264 16.53 -17.94 -10.11
C LYS A 264 17.29 -17.14 -9.04
N TYR A 265 16.61 -16.24 -8.33
CA TYR A 265 17.22 -15.47 -7.25
C TYR A 265 17.40 -16.30 -5.97
N ILE A 266 16.40 -17.10 -5.62
CA ILE A 266 16.36 -17.97 -4.44
C ILE A 266 16.89 -19.38 -4.80
N ASN A 267 18.09 -19.40 -5.38
CA ASN A 267 18.70 -20.58 -5.98
C ASN A 267 19.41 -21.52 -5.00
N THR A 268 19.55 -21.15 -3.72
CA THR A 268 20.20 -21.98 -2.69
C THR A 268 19.26 -22.26 -1.53
N ASP A 269 19.48 -23.38 -0.84
CA ASP A 269 18.65 -23.72 0.32
C ASP A 269 18.72 -22.67 1.43
N ALA A 270 19.92 -22.16 1.72
CA ALA A 270 20.11 -21.08 2.69
C ALA A 270 19.23 -19.85 2.39
N LYS A 271 19.21 -19.36 1.14
CA LYS A 271 18.37 -18.21 0.77
C LYS A 271 16.88 -18.51 0.93
N PHE A 272 16.46 -19.72 0.57
CA PHE A 272 15.06 -20.12 0.70
C PHE A 272 14.64 -20.23 2.16
N GLN A 273 15.48 -20.80 3.02
CA GLN A 273 15.22 -20.87 4.46
C GLN A 273 15.16 -19.48 5.11
N VAL A 274 16.04 -18.55 4.73
CA VAL A 274 15.99 -17.16 5.21
C VAL A 274 14.68 -16.51 4.77
N PHE A 275 14.29 -16.63 3.50
CA PHE A 275 13.02 -16.11 3.00
C PHE A 275 11.82 -16.67 3.77
N LEU A 276 11.76 -18.00 3.93
CA LEU A 276 10.68 -18.64 4.68
C LEU A 276 10.68 -18.23 6.15
N LYS A 277 11.85 -18.04 6.77
CA LYS A 277 11.94 -17.54 8.15
C LYS A 277 11.29 -16.16 8.26
N GLN A 278 11.54 -15.24 7.33
CA GLN A 278 10.94 -13.91 7.34
C GLN A 278 9.41 -13.95 7.17
N VAL A 279 8.90 -14.78 6.26
CA VAL A 279 7.45 -15.00 6.10
C VAL A 279 6.86 -15.58 7.39
N ASN A 280 7.52 -16.56 7.98
CA ASN A 280 6.99 -17.24 9.17
C ASN A 280 7.11 -16.42 10.45
N SER A 281 8.09 -15.54 10.62
CA SER A 281 8.24 -14.71 11.83
C SER A 281 7.18 -13.62 11.94
N SER A 282 6.65 -13.16 10.80
CA SER A 282 5.69 -12.06 10.72
C SER A 282 4.52 -12.45 9.81
N LEU A 283 3.73 -13.43 10.25
CA LEU A 283 2.67 -13.98 9.39
C LEU A 283 1.55 -12.98 9.12
N VAL A 284 1.21 -12.10 10.07
CA VAL A 284 0.23 -11.02 9.84
C VAL A 284 0.68 -10.13 8.69
N ASP A 285 1.97 -9.78 8.65
CA ASP A 285 2.51 -8.84 7.66
C ASP A 285 2.76 -9.49 6.30
N SER A 286 2.98 -10.80 6.26
CA SER A 286 3.30 -11.55 5.03
C SER A 286 2.10 -12.30 4.44
N ASN A 287 0.94 -12.28 5.09
CA ASN A 287 -0.21 -13.10 4.67
C ASN A 287 -0.71 -12.75 3.25
N MET A 288 -0.58 -11.49 2.82
CA MET A 288 -0.97 -11.06 1.46
C MET A 288 -0.10 -11.73 0.39
N LEU A 289 1.20 -11.90 0.67
CA LEU A 289 2.08 -12.70 -0.19
C LEU A 289 1.69 -14.18 -0.18
N VAL A 290 1.42 -14.77 0.98
CA VAL A 290 0.96 -16.18 1.09
C VAL A 290 -0.30 -16.39 0.25
N ARG A 291 -1.27 -15.48 0.33
CA ARG A 291 -2.49 -15.50 -0.50
C ARG A 291 -2.16 -15.42 -1.97
N CYS A 292 -1.30 -14.48 -2.38
CA CYS A 292 -0.88 -14.32 -3.77
C CYS A 292 -0.27 -15.60 -4.34
N VAL A 293 0.66 -16.23 -3.62
CA VAL A 293 1.31 -17.47 -4.06
C VAL A 293 0.31 -18.62 -4.15
N THR A 294 -0.59 -18.73 -3.17
CA THR A 294 -1.64 -19.76 -3.13
C THR A 294 -2.62 -19.65 -4.30
N LEU A 295 -3.08 -18.42 -4.60
CA LEU A 295 -3.94 -18.15 -5.76
C LEU A 295 -3.20 -18.41 -7.08
N SER A 296 -1.93 -18.01 -7.18
CA SER A 296 -1.13 -18.22 -8.37
C SER A 296 -0.90 -19.70 -8.65
N LEU A 297 -0.62 -20.49 -7.60
CA LEU A 297 -0.50 -21.93 -7.70
C LEU A 297 -1.77 -22.57 -8.26
N ASP A 298 -2.94 -22.27 -7.69
CA ASP A 298 -4.21 -22.81 -8.17
C ASP A 298 -4.48 -22.43 -9.63
N ARG A 299 -4.20 -21.19 -10.02
CA ARG A 299 -4.33 -20.76 -11.41
C ARG A 299 -3.41 -21.54 -12.35
N PHE A 300 -2.15 -21.74 -11.95
CA PHE A 300 -1.15 -22.45 -12.75
C PHE A 300 -1.47 -23.94 -12.90
N GLU A 301 -1.92 -24.60 -11.84
CA GLU A 301 -2.32 -26.02 -11.89
C GLU A 301 -3.51 -26.27 -12.83
N ASN A 302 -4.34 -25.26 -13.07
CA ASN A 302 -5.48 -25.31 -13.98
C ASN A 302 -5.15 -24.84 -15.42
N GLN A 303 -3.88 -24.53 -15.72
CA GLN A 303 -3.45 -24.08 -17.05
C GLN A 303 -2.67 -25.17 -17.79
N VAL A 304 -3.01 -25.39 -19.05
CA VAL A 304 -2.29 -26.30 -19.95
C VAL A 304 -1.31 -25.50 -20.81
N ASP A 305 -0.16 -25.14 -20.23
CA ASP A 305 0.91 -24.39 -20.90
C ASP A 305 2.29 -24.95 -20.48
N MET A 306 3.20 -25.16 -21.44
CA MET A 306 4.52 -25.75 -21.16
C MET A 306 5.38 -24.89 -20.22
N LYS A 307 5.31 -23.56 -20.33
CA LYS A 307 6.04 -22.64 -19.43
C LYS A 307 5.50 -22.72 -18.01
N VAL A 308 4.19 -22.93 -17.87
CA VAL A 308 3.55 -23.13 -16.57
C VAL A 308 4.01 -24.45 -15.95
N ALA A 309 4.00 -25.54 -16.72
CA ALA A 309 4.47 -26.84 -16.27
C ALA A 309 5.95 -26.80 -15.79
N GLU A 310 6.82 -26.14 -16.54
CA GLU A 310 8.22 -25.90 -16.15
C GLU A 310 8.31 -25.19 -14.79
N VAL A 311 7.57 -24.09 -14.61
CA VAL A 311 7.56 -23.33 -13.34
C VAL A 311 7.03 -24.15 -12.18
N LEU A 312 5.95 -24.91 -12.36
CA LEU A 312 5.41 -25.77 -11.32
C LEU A 312 6.43 -26.84 -10.88
N SER A 313 7.23 -27.34 -11.81
CA SER A 313 8.24 -28.37 -11.54
C SER A 313 9.52 -27.82 -10.87
N GLU A 314 9.92 -26.58 -11.18
CA GLU A 314 11.20 -26.03 -10.73
C GLU A 314 11.08 -25.05 -9.56
N CYS A 315 9.94 -24.36 -9.42
CA CYS A 315 9.81 -23.27 -8.46
C CYS A 315 9.67 -23.79 -7.04
N ARG A 316 10.72 -23.58 -6.23
CA ARG A 316 10.80 -24.04 -4.84
C ARG A 316 9.67 -23.51 -3.95
N LEU A 317 9.25 -22.26 -4.19
CA LEU A 317 8.17 -21.64 -3.43
C LEU A 317 6.81 -22.27 -3.76
N LEU A 318 6.52 -22.51 -5.04
CA LEU A 318 5.28 -23.18 -5.46
C LEU A 318 5.25 -24.62 -4.97
N ALA A 319 6.36 -25.35 -5.11
CA ALA A 319 6.50 -26.70 -4.57
C ALA A 319 6.25 -26.74 -3.06
N TYR A 320 6.80 -25.79 -2.29
CA TYR A 320 6.57 -25.69 -0.85
C TYR A 320 5.10 -25.43 -0.50
N ILE A 321 4.45 -24.47 -1.17
CA ILE A 321 3.03 -24.13 -0.94
C ILE A 321 2.06 -25.21 -1.44
N SER A 322 2.45 -26.02 -2.43
CA SER A 322 1.62 -27.13 -2.93
C SER A 322 1.39 -28.24 -1.90
N GLN A 323 2.26 -28.34 -0.90
CA GLN A 323 2.18 -29.38 0.13
C GLN A 323 1.04 -29.10 1.11
N VAL A 324 0.13 -30.06 1.28
CA VAL A 324 -0.98 -29.97 2.25
C VAL A 324 -0.48 -29.66 3.67
N PRO A 325 0.58 -30.28 4.22
CA PRO A 325 1.10 -29.92 5.54
C PRO A 325 1.49 -28.44 5.67
N THR A 326 2.09 -27.86 4.62
CA THR A 326 2.45 -26.44 4.58
C THR A 326 1.20 -25.55 4.61
N GLN A 327 0.22 -25.84 3.76
CA GLN A 327 -1.04 -25.09 3.72
C GLN A 327 -1.78 -25.17 5.06
N MET A 328 -1.80 -26.34 5.69
CA MET A 328 -2.39 -26.53 7.01
C MET A 328 -1.67 -25.76 8.10
N SER A 329 -0.32 -25.71 8.06
CA SER A 329 0.48 -24.91 8.99
C SER A 329 0.13 -23.42 8.90
N PHE A 330 0.02 -22.88 7.67
CA PHE A 330 -0.41 -21.50 7.47
C PHE A 330 -1.85 -21.28 7.94
N LEU A 331 -2.79 -22.12 7.49
CA LEU A 331 -4.21 -21.99 7.82
C LEU A 331 -4.43 -21.99 9.35
N PHE A 332 -3.84 -22.96 10.04
CA PHE A 332 -3.91 -23.07 11.49
C PHE A 332 -3.41 -21.80 12.18
N ARG A 333 -2.23 -21.30 11.78
CA ARG A 333 -1.63 -20.11 12.39
C ARG A 333 -2.39 -18.83 12.06
N LEU A 334 -2.87 -18.67 10.83
CA LEU A 334 -3.64 -17.50 10.41
C LEU A 334 -4.93 -17.39 11.22
N ILE A 335 -5.63 -18.49 11.46
CA ILE A 335 -6.83 -18.53 12.32
C ILE A 335 -6.46 -18.24 13.77
N ASN A 336 -5.36 -18.83 14.28
CA ASN A 336 -4.99 -18.73 15.70
C ASN A 336 -4.37 -17.40 16.12
N ILE A 337 -3.96 -16.53 15.18
CA ILE A 337 -3.35 -15.22 15.50
C ILE A 337 -4.42 -14.13 15.68
N ILE A 338 -5.66 -14.36 15.21
CA ILE A 338 -6.75 -13.39 15.25
C ILE A 338 -7.93 -13.91 16.06
N HIS A 339 -8.60 -13.00 16.74
CA HIS A 339 -9.86 -13.23 17.46
C HIS A 339 -10.80 -12.06 17.15
N VAL A 340 -12.11 -12.27 17.25
CA VAL A 340 -13.09 -11.20 16.95
C VAL A 340 -12.83 -9.93 17.77
N GLN A 341 -12.42 -10.09 19.03
CA GLN A 341 -12.10 -8.98 19.94
C GLN A 341 -10.81 -8.23 19.57
N THR A 342 -9.92 -8.85 18.79
CA THR A 342 -8.62 -8.28 18.41
C THR A 342 -8.51 -8.00 16.91
N LEU A 343 -9.61 -8.15 16.16
CA LEU A 343 -9.65 -7.84 14.74
C LEU A 343 -9.50 -6.33 14.51
N THR A 344 -8.60 -5.98 13.61
CA THR A 344 -8.34 -4.62 13.15
C THR A 344 -8.36 -4.58 11.63
N GLN A 345 -8.34 -3.37 11.06
CA GLN A 345 -8.17 -3.20 9.60
C GLN A 345 -6.86 -3.83 9.08
N GLU A 346 -5.84 -3.97 9.94
CA GLU A 346 -4.53 -4.47 9.55
C GLU A 346 -4.48 -6.01 9.50
N ASN A 347 -5.14 -6.69 10.45
CA ASN A 347 -5.06 -8.15 10.58
C ASN A 347 -6.26 -8.92 10.02
N VAL A 348 -7.36 -8.26 9.65
CA VAL A 348 -8.54 -8.91 9.02
C VAL A 348 -8.17 -9.64 7.71
N SER A 349 -7.08 -9.23 7.07
CA SER A 349 -6.49 -9.91 5.93
C SER A 349 -6.11 -11.38 6.22
N CYS A 350 -5.74 -11.72 7.46
CA CYS A 350 -5.45 -13.11 7.84
C CYS A 350 -6.68 -14.01 7.66
N LEU A 351 -7.86 -13.54 8.06
CA LEU A 351 -9.12 -14.27 7.90
C LEU A 351 -9.43 -14.52 6.42
N ASN A 352 -9.29 -13.49 5.60
CA ASN A 352 -9.50 -13.59 4.16
C ASN A 352 -8.50 -14.57 3.52
N THR A 353 -7.25 -14.61 3.97
CA THR A 353 -6.24 -15.57 3.48
C THR A 353 -6.58 -17.00 3.90
N SER A 354 -7.04 -17.21 5.13
CA SER A 354 -7.56 -18.52 5.58
C SER A 354 -8.72 -19.01 4.73
N LEU A 355 -9.66 -18.12 4.42
CA LEU A 355 -10.80 -18.42 3.55
C LEU A 355 -10.35 -18.78 2.13
N VAL A 356 -9.39 -18.06 1.53
CA VAL A 356 -8.83 -18.44 0.22
C VAL A 356 -8.29 -19.86 0.24
N ILE A 357 -7.49 -20.25 1.24
CA ILE A 357 -6.95 -21.62 1.32
C ILE A 357 -8.08 -22.66 1.31
N LEU A 358 -9.13 -22.45 2.11
CA LEU A 358 -10.27 -23.36 2.19
C LEU A 358 -11.15 -23.34 0.94
N MET A 359 -11.33 -22.19 0.31
CA MET A 359 -12.07 -22.02 -0.93
C MET A 359 -11.44 -22.80 -2.08
N LEU A 360 -10.10 -22.79 -2.16
CA LEU A 360 -9.36 -23.57 -3.15
C LEU A 360 -9.35 -25.07 -2.81
N ALA A 361 -9.27 -25.43 -1.52
CA ALA A 361 -9.47 -26.81 -1.09
C ALA A 361 -10.88 -27.31 -1.46
N ARG A 362 -11.91 -26.47 -1.32
CA ARG A 362 -13.30 -26.75 -1.72
C ARG A 362 -13.42 -26.98 -3.22
N ARG A 363 -12.78 -26.15 -4.07
CA ARG A 363 -12.76 -26.37 -5.54
C ARG A 363 -12.20 -27.72 -5.93
N LYS A 364 -11.30 -28.27 -5.11
CA LYS A 364 -10.65 -29.57 -5.30
C LYS A 364 -11.32 -30.70 -4.51
N GLU A 365 -12.52 -30.47 -3.96
CA GLU A 365 -13.29 -31.43 -3.14
C GLU A 365 -12.54 -31.92 -1.89
N ARG A 366 -11.60 -31.12 -1.37
CA ARG A 366 -10.76 -31.43 -0.21
C ARG A 366 -11.17 -30.70 1.06
N LEU A 367 -12.26 -29.93 1.05
CA LEU A 367 -12.69 -29.15 2.21
C LEU A 367 -12.87 -30.02 3.48
N PRO A 368 -13.57 -31.17 3.45
CA PRO A 368 -13.70 -32.04 4.63
C PRO A 368 -12.35 -32.54 5.18
N LEU A 369 -11.38 -32.80 4.30
CA LEU A 369 -10.03 -33.20 4.71
C LEU A 369 -9.36 -32.08 5.52
N TYR A 370 -9.47 -30.82 5.07
CA TYR A 370 -8.85 -29.67 5.74
C TYR A 370 -9.47 -29.43 7.11
N LEU A 371 -10.80 -29.50 7.23
CA LEU A 371 -11.50 -29.34 8.50
C LEU A 371 -11.09 -30.44 9.51
N ARG A 372 -11.01 -31.70 9.06
CA ARG A 372 -10.51 -32.81 9.88
C ARG A 372 -9.06 -32.62 10.32
N LEU A 373 -8.21 -32.08 9.45
CA LEU A 373 -6.82 -31.81 9.80
C LEU A 373 -6.70 -30.65 10.81
N LEU A 374 -7.53 -29.61 10.70
CA LEU A 374 -7.58 -28.54 11.71
C LEU A 374 -7.97 -29.08 13.09
N GLN A 375 -9.02 -29.91 13.16
CA GLN A 375 -9.43 -30.59 14.38
C GLN A 375 -8.28 -31.39 15.00
N ARG A 376 -7.59 -32.22 14.20
CA ARG A 376 -6.44 -33.01 14.68
C ARG A 376 -5.29 -32.13 15.19
N MET A 377 -5.01 -31.01 14.51
CA MET A 377 -3.97 -30.08 14.94
C MET A 377 -4.33 -29.42 16.28
N GLU A 378 -5.59 -29.05 16.47
CA GLU A 378 -6.11 -28.52 17.73
C GLU A 378 -5.94 -29.51 18.89
N HIS A 379 -6.33 -30.79 18.69
CA HIS A 379 -6.09 -31.84 19.69
C HIS A 379 -4.61 -32.03 20.02
N SER A 380 -3.74 -32.00 19.00
CA SER A 380 -2.29 -32.17 19.19
C SER A 380 -1.67 -31.09 20.07
N LYS A 381 -2.30 -29.90 20.12
CA LYS A 381 -1.87 -28.76 20.92
C LYS A 381 -2.58 -28.67 22.28
N LYS A 382 -3.44 -29.64 22.61
CA LYS A 382 -4.16 -29.78 23.89
C LYS A 382 -5.14 -28.65 24.22
N TYR A 383 -5.85 -28.10 23.23
CA TYR A 383 -6.93 -27.12 23.42
C TYR A 383 -8.16 -27.41 22.55
N PRO A 384 -8.80 -28.59 22.69
CA PRO A 384 -9.95 -28.94 21.86
C PRO A 384 -11.07 -27.89 21.95
N GLY A 385 -11.66 -27.55 20.80
CA GLY A 385 -12.65 -26.49 20.62
C GLY A 385 -12.11 -25.07 20.52
N PHE A 386 -10.88 -24.76 20.93
CA PHE A 386 -10.41 -23.37 20.94
C PHE A 386 -10.31 -22.74 19.52
N LEU A 387 -9.67 -23.44 18.58
CA LEU A 387 -9.45 -22.96 17.22
C LEU A 387 -10.73 -22.98 16.40
N LEU A 388 -11.49 -24.08 16.45
CA LEU A 388 -12.66 -24.25 15.58
C LEU A 388 -13.82 -23.34 16.01
N ASN A 389 -14.06 -23.14 17.31
CA ASN A 389 -15.03 -22.14 17.77
C ASN A 389 -14.57 -20.72 17.42
N ASN A 390 -13.28 -20.40 17.62
CA ASN A 390 -12.74 -19.11 17.18
C ASN A 390 -12.97 -18.89 15.69
N PHE A 391 -12.69 -19.90 14.86
CA PHE A 391 -12.89 -19.78 13.42
C PHE A 391 -14.35 -19.58 13.05
N HIS A 392 -15.26 -20.31 13.67
CA HIS A 392 -16.69 -20.12 13.50
C HIS A 392 -17.12 -18.68 13.84
N ASN A 393 -16.65 -18.11 14.96
CA ASN A 393 -16.94 -16.73 15.35
C ASN A 393 -16.35 -15.70 14.37
N LEU A 394 -15.12 -15.93 13.90
CA LEU A 394 -14.50 -15.10 12.87
C LEU A 394 -15.32 -15.11 11.56
N LEU A 395 -15.89 -16.25 11.16
CA LEU A 395 -16.72 -16.34 9.96
C LEU A 395 -18.06 -15.62 10.11
N ARG A 396 -18.68 -15.65 11.30
CA ARG A 396 -19.88 -14.83 11.56
C ARG A 396 -19.56 -13.33 11.52
N PHE A 397 -18.42 -12.92 12.10
CA PHE A 397 -17.93 -11.55 11.94
C PHE A 397 -17.72 -11.19 10.46
N TRP A 398 -17.13 -12.10 9.67
CA TRP A 398 -16.91 -11.89 8.24
C TRP A 398 -18.21 -11.60 7.49
N GLN A 399 -19.28 -12.35 7.78
CA GLN A 399 -20.60 -12.13 7.17
C GLN A 399 -21.12 -10.72 7.50
N GLN A 400 -21.07 -10.31 8.77
CA GLN A 400 -21.51 -8.96 9.18
C GLN A 400 -20.67 -7.87 8.51
N HIS A 401 -19.35 -8.08 8.43
CA HIS A 401 -18.40 -7.11 7.91
C HIS A 401 -18.51 -6.89 6.39
N TYR A 402 -18.62 -7.95 5.60
CA TYR A 402 -18.53 -7.89 4.13
C TYR A 402 -19.88 -7.90 3.40
N LEU A 403 -20.96 -8.42 3.99
CA LEU A 403 -22.26 -8.49 3.29
C LEU A 403 -22.94 -7.12 3.12
N HIS A 404 -22.54 -6.11 3.90
CA HIS A 404 -23.12 -4.76 3.87
C HIS A 404 -22.17 -3.68 3.28
N LYS A 405 -21.02 -4.08 2.73
CA LYS A 405 -19.98 -3.15 2.25
C LYS A 405 -19.53 -3.45 0.82
N ASP A 406 -20.18 -2.80 -0.15
CA ASP A 406 -19.93 -3.03 -1.59
C ASP A 406 -18.48 -2.79 -2.04
N LYS A 407 -17.77 -1.84 -1.42
CA LYS A 407 -16.37 -1.55 -1.78
C LYS A 407 -15.41 -2.66 -1.36
N ASP A 408 -15.55 -3.14 -0.12
CA ASP A 408 -14.62 -4.11 0.45
C ASP A 408 -14.80 -5.50 -0.21
N SER A 409 -16.03 -5.86 -0.57
CA SER A 409 -16.33 -7.07 -1.34
C SER A 409 -15.78 -7.02 -2.77
N THR A 410 -15.91 -5.89 -3.46
CA THR A 410 -15.33 -5.68 -4.80
C THR A 410 -13.80 -5.78 -4.76
N CYS A 411 -13.16 -5.23 -3.72
CA CYS A 411 -11.70 -5.36 -3.53
C CYS A 411 -11.27 -6.82 -3.33
N LEU A 412 -12.04 -7.63 -2.58
CA LEU A 412 -11.76 -9.06 -2.41
C LEU A 412 -11.87 -9.81 -3.74
N GLU A 413 -12.93 -9.56 -4.51
CA GLU A 413 -13.13 -10.20 -5.81
C GLU A 413 -11.99 -9.86 -6.78
N ASN A 414 -11.67 -8.57 -6.93
CA ASN A 414 -10.61 -8.11 -7.83
C ASN A 414 -9.22 -8.63 -7.42
N SER A 415 -8.92 -8.65 -6.12
CA SER A 415 -7.61 -9.10 -5.64
C SER A 415 -7.42 -10.61 -5.71
N SER A 416 -8.50 -11.39 -5.62
CA SER A 416 -8.45 -12.86 -5.63
C SER A 416 -8.77 -13.49 -6.99
N CYS A 417 -9.44 -12.76 -7.90
CA CYS A 417 -10.11 -13.32 -9.07
C CYS A 417 -11.10 -14.45 -8.72
N ILE A 418 -11.70 -14.38 -7.53
CA ILE A 418 -12.76 -15.29 -7.10
C ILE A 418 -14.02 -14.48 -6.87
N SER A 419 -15.12 -14.87 -7.52
CA SER A 419 -16.39 -14.16 -7.40
C SER A 419 -16.83 -14.06 -5.95
N PHE A 420 -17.33 -12.89 -5.55
CA PHE A 420 -17.83 -12.66 -4.20
C PHE A 420 -19.02 -13.57 -3.87
N SER A 421 -19.78 -14.03 -4.88
CA SER A 421 -20.78 -15.09 -4.71
C SER A 421 -20.19 -16.38 -4.12
N TYR A 422 -19.03 -16.81 -4.60
CA TYR A 422 -18.36 -18.03 -4.14
C TYR A 422 -17.73 -17.85 -2.75
N TRP A 423 -17.29 -16.62 -2.40
CA TRP A 423 -16.93 -16.26 -1.03
C TRP A 423 -18.11 -16.45 -0.07
N LYS A 424 -19.27 -15.85 -0.39
CA LYS A 424 -20.49 -15.96 0.41
C LYS A 424 -20.95 -17.41 0.59
N GLU A 425 -20.97 -18.15 -0.51
CA GLU A 425 -21.39 -19.56 -0.51
C GLU A 425 -20.45 -20.41 0.36
N THR A 426 -19.14 -20.23 0.24
CA THR A 426 -18.17 -21.00 1.04
C THR A 426 -18.31 -20.69 2.53
N VAL A 427 -18.50 -19.42 2.90
CA VAL A 427 -18.75 -19.04 4.30
C VAL A 427 -20.07 -19.63 4.80
N SER A 428 -21.12 -19.64 3.98
CA SER A 428 -22.40 -20.27 4.33
C SER A 428 -22.27 -21.77 4.56
N ILE A 429 -21.49 -22.48 3.75
CA ILE A 429 -21.24 -23.92 3.91
C ILE A 429 -20.47 -24.21 5.20
N LEU A 430 -19.45 -23.39 5.50
CA LEU A 430 -18.66 -23.54 6.72
C LEU A 430 -19.47 -23.26 8.00
N LEU A 431 -20.48 -22.39 7.91
CA LEU A 431 -21.39 -22.01 9.01
C LEU A 431 -22.72 -22.79 9.00
N ASP A 432 -22.86 -23.83 8.18
CA ASP A 432 -24.07 -24.65 8.15
C ASP A 432 -24.30 -25.29 9.54
N PRO A 433 -25.50 -25.18 10.13
CA PRO A 433 -25.78 -25.74 11.46
C PRO A 433 -25.87 -27.27 11.47
N ASP A 434 -25.95 -27.94 10.32
CA ASP A 434 -26.03 -29.39 10.24
C ASP A 434 -24.70 -30.06 10.66
N ARG A 435 -24.71 -30.67 11.85
CA ARG A 435 -23.58 -31.44 12.42
C ARG A 435 -23.25 -32.72 11.63
N GLN A 436 -24.09 -33.13 10.70
CA GLN A 436 -23.80 -34.26 9.80
C GLN A 436 -23.09 -33.81 8.51
N SER A 437 -23.11 -32.50 8.21
CA SER A 437 -22.48 -31.95 7.01
C SER A 437 -20.95 -32.05 7.11
N PRO A 438 -20.25 -32.79 6.24
CA PRO A 438 -18.80 -32.93 6.31
C PRO A 438 -18.06 -31.64 5.95
N SER A 439 -18.76 -30.61 5.46
CA SER A 439 -18.20 -29.32 5.06
C SER A 439 -18.49 -28.19 6.07
N ALA A 440 -19.29 -28.47 7.11
CA ALA A 440 -19.59 -27.53 8.18
C ALA A 440 -18.55 -27.60 9.30
N LEU A 441 -18.21 -26.47 9.92
CA LEU A 441 -17.26 -26.44 11.05
C LEU A 441 -17.80 -27.18 12.28
N VAL A 442 -19.10 -27.05 12.55
CA VAL A 442 -19.76 -27.61 13.74
C VAL A 442 -19.70 -29.14 13.80
N SER A 443 -19.54 -29.81 12.65
CA SER A 443 -19.36 -31.25 12.55
C SER A 443 -18.02 -31.73 13.11
N TYR A 444 -17.06 -30.82 13.33
CA TYR A 444 -15.72 -31.10 13.84
C TYR A 444 -15.48 -30.54 15.24
N ILE A 445 -16.47 -29.89 15.85
CA ILE A 445 -16.39 -29.41 17.23
C ILE A 445 -17.07 -30.44 18.12
N GLU A 446 -16.33 -30.99 19.10
CA GLU A 446 -16.91 -31.94 20.04
C GLU A 446 -17.89 -31.24 20.99
N GLU A 447 -18.98 -31.93 21.33
CA GLU A 447 -20.09 -31.37 22.11
C GLU A 447 -19.67 -30.72 23.45
N PRO A 448 -18.72 -31.27 24.23
CA PRO A 448 -18.27 -30.64 25.47
C PRO A 448 -17.58 -29.29 25.29
N TYR A 449 -17.12 -28.97 24.08
CA TYR A 449 -16.36 -27.77 23.76
C TYR A 449 -17.11 -26.80 22.85
N MET A 450 -18.38 -27.07 22.51
CA MET A 450 -19.16 -26.24 21.60
C MET A 450 -19.51 -24.89 22.24
N ASP A 451 -19.13 -23.79 21.60
CA ASP A 451 -19.38 -22.41 22.06
C ASP A 451 -19.78 -21.50 20.87
N ILE A 452 -20.82 -21.93 20.14
CA ILE A 452 -21.27 -21.30 18.89
C ILE A 452 -22.55 -20.46 19.05
N ASP A 453 -23.22 -20.52 20.20
CA ASP A 453 -24.53 -19.89 20.44
C ASP A 453 -24.45 -18.58 21.26
N ARG A 454 -23.25 -18.12 21.61
CA ARG A 454 -23.07 -16.80 22.22
C ARG A 454 -23.26 -15.72 21.15
N ASP A 455 -24.33 -14.95 21.27
CA ASP A 455 -24.55 -13.77 20.44
C ASP A 455 -23.46 -12.72 20.69
N PHE A 456 -23.02 -12.03 19.63
CA PHE A 456 -22.03 -10.95 19.69
C PHE A 456 -22.48 -9.71 20.49
N THR A 457 -23.68 -9.75 21.07
CA THR A 457 -24.33 -8.64 21.79
C THR A 457 -24.16 -8.69 23.31
N GLU A 458 -23.49 -9.72 23.85
CA GLU A 458 -23.14 -9.78 25.27
C GLU A 458 -21.64 -9.58 25.49
N GLU A 459 -21.17 -8.34 25.30
CA GLU A 459 -20.08 -7.69 26.06
C GLU A 459 -19.92 -6.20 25.71
#